data_AF-A0AAU5GLH7-F1
#
_entry.id   AF-A0AAU5GLH7-F1
#
_cell.length_a   1.000
_cell.length_b   1.000
_cell.length_c   1.000
_cell.angle_alpha   90.00
_cell.angle_beta   90.00
_cell.angle_gamma   90.00
#
_symmetry.space_group_name_H-M   'P 1'
#
loop_
_entity.id
_entity.type
_entity.pdbx_description
1 polymer ?
#
loop_
_entity_poly.entity_id
_entity_poly.type
_entity_poly.pdbx_seq_one_letter_code
_entity_poly.pdbx_strand_id
1 'polypeptide(L)'
;MKELAGRLTAVDPDAGAAVRVIAYFDTLAEGRSGLEALVRGAAVLAGCPARLVDTERRVHVRVEPDGRRQDSDLPPDPTWPSAPLVPGGEPALWLERAGNAEPSVVDAVILERAAGVLRLVLDRTRGRAPLSPADDPALVETVLDATATEQARLHAARRLGLDPDDPTTLARALAPLRGRPRILRVRREGRATDDEARRARGAGRLADGEARDRHGAGPGRQDDAPGLRDDGPGDDGPRDREDGRPGGRSARGRGEGGLGDGEAHGRRAVVGPGDGGPRDRAAGGRLGETGLPGGRVGVGPAVPVLGLPGSWDGARIALRFTAEGTAQDPGERVVHADDLGGIALLAELIGPGAEPPPDVRDLERAAADSPWMLATLHAVASTASLRAAAVGVNVHHSTLQDRLTHAEALLGWPVRTPQGRLRLHLALTMRHLARG
;
A
#
# COMPACT_ATOMS: atom_id res chain seq x y z
N MET A 1 -0.88 -12.58 48.99
CA MET A 1 -1.22 -13.82 48.25
C MET A 1 -1.24 -15.08 49.11
N LYS A 2 -0.16 -15.44 49.84
CA LYS A 2 -0.10 -16.67 50.66
C LYS A 2 -1.21 -16.79 51.73
N GLU A 3 -1.52 -15.68 52.41
CA GLU A 3 -2.58 -15.63 53.43
C GLU A 3 -4.00 -15.79 52.84
N LEU A 4 -4.20 -15.35 51.59
CA LEU A 4 -5.46 -15.47 50.86
C LEU A 4 -5.68 -16.90 50.37
N ALA A 5 -4.63 -17.56 49.84
CA ALA A 5 -4.68 -18.95 49.40
C ALA A 5 -4.97 -19.92 50.55
N GLY A 6 -4.44 -19.68 51.76
CA GLY A 6 -4.71 -20.49 52.94
C GLY A 6 -6.16 -20.39 53.42
N ARG A 7 -6.73 -19.17 53.42
CA ARG A 7 -8.13 -18.93 53.78
C ARG A 7 -9.11 -19.49 52.75
N LEU A 8 -8.77 -19.44 51.46
CA LEU A 8 -9.57 -20.04 50.37
C LEU A 8 -9.51 -21.56 50.38
N THR A 9 -8.35 -22.19 50.66
CA THR A 9 -8.24 -23.66 50.74
C THR A 9 -9.17 -24.26 51.81
N ALA A 10 -9.43 -23.53 52.90
CA ALA A 10 -10.35 -23.96 53.96
C ALA A 10 -11.84 -23.90 53.55
N VAL A 11 -12.18 -23.15 52.49
CA VAL A 11 -13.54 -22.96 51.98
C VAL A 11 -13.76 -23.80 50.72
N ASP A 12 -12.77 -23.82 49.83
CA ASP A 12 -12.73 -24.59 48.58
C ASP A 12 -11.27 -24.97 48.26
N PRO A 13 -10.91 -26.26 48.39
CA PRO A 13 -9.57 -26.75 48.08
C PRO A 13 -9.10 -26.46 46.64
N ASP A 14 -10.01 -26.49 45.66
CA ASP A 14 -9.71 -26.28 44.24
C ASP A 14 -9.45 -24.80 43.95
N ALA A 15 -10.25 -23.90 44.55
CA ALA A 15 -9.99 -22.47 44.49
C ALA A 15 -8.65 -22.11 45.15
N GLY A 16 -8.33 -22.75 46.29
CA GLY A 16 -7.03 -22.61 46.94
C GLY A 16 -5.86 -23.07 46.06
N ALA A 17 -6.03 -24.18 45.34
CA ALA A 17 -5.03 -24.70 44.40
C ALA A 17 -4.84 -23.77 43.19
N ALA A 18 -5.93 -23.26 42.60
CA ALA A 18 -5.88 -22.32 41.48
C ALA A 18 -5.09 -21.04 41.83
N VAL A 19 -5.30 -20.47 43.01
CA VAL A 19 -4.56 -19.27 43.46
C VAL A 19 -3.06 -19.55 43.63
N ARG A 20 -2.69 -20.76 44.10
CA ARG A 20 -1.28 -21.17 44.18
C ARG A 20 -0.63 -21.30 42.81
N VAL A 21 -1.35 -21.86 41.84
CA VAL A 21 -0.89 -21.99 40.45
C VAL A 21 -0.63 -20.60 39.85
N ILE A 22 -1.56 -19.65 40.02
CA ILE A 22 -1.39 -18.27 39.53
C ILE A 22 -0.13 -17.64 40.13
N ALA A 23 0.00 -17.66 41.47
CA ALA A 23 1.15 -17.07 42.14
C ALA A 23 2.49 -17.73 41.72
N TYR A 24 2.49 -19.03 41.45
CA TYR A 24 3.68 -19.75 41.01
C TYR A 24 4.13 -19.30 39.61
N PHE A 25 3.22 -19.24 38.64
CA PHE A 25 3.55 -18.80 37.28
C PHE A 25 3.86 -17.30 37.19
N ASP A 26 3.24 -16.47 38.02
CA ASP A 26 3.62 -15.04 38.15
C ASP A 26 5.08 -14.91 38.61
N THR A 27 5.49 -15.70 39.61
CA THR A 27 6.89 -15.73 40.09
C THR A 27 7.86 -16.19 39.00
N LEU A 28 7.50 -17.23 38.22
CA LEU A 28 8.32 -17.70 37.11
C LEU A 28 8.42 -16.67 35.97
N ALA A 29 7.35 -15.92 35.73
CA ALA A 29 7.30 -14.84 34.74
C ALA A 29 8.20 -13.66 35.14
N GLU A 30 8.16 -13.25 36.41
CA GLU A 30 9.03 -12.21 36.98
C GLU A 30 10.51 -12.61 36.92
N GLY A 31 10.82 -13.87 37.25
CA GLY A 31 12.18 -14.43 37.23
C GLY A 31 12.79 -14.68 35.86
N ARG A 32 12.07 -14.38 34.76
CA ARG A 32 12.48 -14.65 33.35
C ARG A 32 12.91 -16.10 33.11
N SER A 33 12.19 -17.04 33.72
CA SER A 33 12.50 -18.47 33.63
C SER A 33 12.41 -18.99 32.19
N GLY A 34 13.31 -19.90 31.82
CA GLY A 34 13.32 -20.52 30.48
C GLY A 34 12.13 -21.46 30.23
N LEU A 35 11.91 -21.84 28.97
CA LEU A 35 10.79 -22.67 28.53
C LEU A 35 10.68 -23.99 29.30
N GLU A 36 11.81 -24.67 29.53
CA GLU A 36 11.83 -25.93 30.29
C GLU A 36 11.35 -25.74 31.73
N ALA A 37 11.68 -24.64 32.39
CA ALA A 37 11.24 -24.36 33.75
C ALA A 37 9.73 -24.13 33.84
N LEU A 38 9.14 -23.54 32.80
CA LEU A 38 7.69 -23.33 32.70
C LEU A 38 6.95 -24.65 32.46
N VAL A 39 7.42 -25.48 31.53
CA VAL A 39 6.84 -26.82 31.27
C VAL A 39 7.02 -27.73 32.49
N ARG A 40 8.17 -27.66 33.17
CA ARG A 40 8.40 -28.34 34.45
C ARG A 40 7.43 -27.89 35.53
N GLY A 41 7.18 -26.59 35.61
CA GLY A 41 6.16 -26.04 36.51
C GLY A 41 4.77 -26.64 36.26
N ALA A 42 4.37 -26.75 35.01
CA ALA A 42 3.09 -27.37 34.63
C ALA A 42 3.04 -28.86 35.01
N ALA A 43 4.10 -29.63 34.73
CA ALA A 43 4.16 -31.06 35.05
C ALA A 43 4.10 -31.33 36.56
N VAL A 44 4.88 -30.58 37.35
CA VAL A 44 4.93 -30.74 38.82
C VAL A 44 3.62 -30.33 39.48
N LEU A 45 2.98 -29.25 39.03
CA LEU A 45 1.71 -28.78 39.59
C LEU A 45 0.53 -29.67 39.20
N ALA A 46 0.54 -30.25 38.00
CA ALA A 46 -0.52 -31.14 37.51
C ALA A 46 -0.35 -32.60 37.99
N GLY A 47 0.85 -32.97 38.45
CA GLY A 47 1.19 -34.33 38.85
C GLY A 47 1.21 -35.34 37.70
N CYS A 48 1.23 -34.87 36.45
CA CYS A 48 1.29 -35.66 35.24
C CYS A 48 2.33 -35.07 34.26
N PRO A 49 2.79 -35.83 33.25
CA PRO A 49 3.74 -35.30 32.29
C PRO A 49 3.13 -34.11 31.54
N ALA A 50 3.92 -33.04 31.36
CA ALA A 50 3.52 -31.89 30.55
C ALA A 50 4.38 -31.81 29.29
N ARG A 51 3.74 -31.51 28.17
CA ARG A 51 4.38 -31.47 26.86
C ARG A 51 4.06 -30.17 26.14
N LEU A 52 5.09 -29.45 25.73
CA LEU A 52 5.04 -28.31 24.82
C LEU A 52 5.47 -28.77 23.43
N VAL A 53 4.57 -28.63 22.46
CA VAL A 53 4.87 -28.83 21.03
C VAL A 53 4.44 -27.58 20.28
N ASP A 54 5.43 -26.84 19.79
CA ASP A 54 5.24 -25.75 18.85
C ASP A 54 5.96 -26.15 17.55
N THR A 55 5.18 -26.67 16.60
CA THR A 55 5.66 -27.12 15.30
C THR A 55 6.18 -25.95 14.46
N GLU A 56 5.58 -24.76 14.60
CA GLU A 56 6.00 -23.55 13.89
C GLU A 56 7.41 -23.11 14.33
N ARG A 57 7.70 -23.18 15.64
CA ARG A 57 8.97 -22.73 16.23
C ARG A 57 9.97 -23.87 16.46
N ARG A 58 9.64 -25.10 16.03
CA ARG A 58 10.40 -26.35 16.26
C ARG A 58 10.79 -26.52 17.73
N VAL A 59 9.86 -26.24 18.64
CA VAL A 59 10.07 -26.42 20.08
C VAL A 59 9.30 -27.66 20.52
N HIS A 60 10.06 -28.64 21.01
CA HIS A 60 9.51 -29.85 21.62
C HIS A 60 10.14 -29.97 23.00
N VAL A 61 9.33 -29.84 24.06
CA VAL A 61 9.77 -30.00 25.43
C VAL A 61 8.76 -30.87 26.15
N ARG A 62 9.21 -31.98 26.71
CA ARG A 62 8.38 -32.86 27.53
C ARG A 62 9.05 -33.05 28.89
N VAL A 63 8.28 -32.86 29.95
CA VAL A 63 8.75 -32.97 31.33
C VAL A 63 7.84 -33.91 32.10
N GLU A 64 8.45 -34.85 32.81
CA GLU A 64 7.78 -35.81 33.67
C GLU A 64 7.31 -35.16 35.00
N PRO A 65 6.38 -35.79 35.76
CA PRO A 65 5.89 -35.26 37.03
C PRO A 65 6.98 -35.04 38.09
N ASP A 66 8.08 -35.78 38.00
CA ASP A 66 9.26 -35.63 38.87
C ASP A 66 10.14 -34.42 38.48
N GLY A 67 9.74 -33.69 37.44
CA GLY A 67 10.41 -32.53 36.89
C GLY A 67 11.57 -32.86 35.96
N ARG A 68 11.84 -34.13 35.63
CA ARG A 68 12.89 -34.51 34.68
C ARG A 68 12.41 -34.35 33.24
N ARG A 69 13.25 -33.76 32.40
CA ARG A 69 13.00 -33.68 30.97
C ARG A 69 13.19 -35.06 30.34
N GLN A 70 12.21 -35.50 29.58
CA GLN A 70 12.28 -36.72 28.79
C GLN A 70 11.64 -36.50 27.43
N ASP A 71 12.47 -36.38 26.39
CA ASP A 71 12.01 -36.16 25.03
C ASP A 71 11.26 -37.40 24.50
N SER A 72 10.23 -37.17 23.69
CA SER A 72 9.41 -38.21 23.06
C SER A 72 9.10 -37.80 21.64
N ASP A 73 9.33 -38.72 20.69
CA ASP A 73 9.07 -38.50 19.27
C ASP A 73 7.63 -38.89 18.85
N LEU A 74 6.84 -39.41 19.78
CA LEU A 74 5.44 -39.76 19.52
C LEU A 74 4.57 -38.50 19.44
N PRO A 75 3.57 -38.42 18.55
CA PRO A 75 2.63 -37.29 18.54
C PRO A 75 1.80 -37.24 19.84
N PRO A 76 1.43 -36.04 20.34
CA PRO A 76 0.54 -35.93 21.49
C PRO A 76 -0.85 -36.48 21.17
N ASP A 77 -1.47 -37.16 22.13
CA ASP A 77 -2.84 -37.65 21.99
C ASP A 77 -3.81 -36.46 22.03
N PRO A 78 -4.71 -36.30 21.03
CA PRO A 78 -5.66 -35.19 20.98
C PRO A 78 -6.71 -35.22 22.10
N THR A 79 -6.87 -36.34 22.82
CA THR A 79 -7.82 -36.47 23.93
C THR A 79 -7.30 -35.89 25.25
N TRP A 80 -6.01 -35.55 25.32
CA TRP A 80 -5.40 -34.97 26.51
C TRP A 80 -5.81 -33.49 26.72
N PRO A 81 -5.97 -33.04 27.99
CA PRO A 81 -6.18 -31.63 28.30
C PRO A 81 -5.07 -30.78 27.69
N SER A 82 -5.47 -29.75 26.94
CA SER A 82 -4.53 -28.92 26.20
C SER A 82 -4.95 -27.47 26.12
N ALA A 83 -3.97 -26.58 25.90
CA ALA A 83 -4.19 -25.18 25.64
C ALA A 83 -3.34 -24.68 24.47
N PRO A 84 -3.90 -23.77 23.65
CA PRO A 84 -3.12 -23.10 22.62
C PRO A 84 -2.27 -21.99 23.24
N LEU A 85 -1.11 -21.71 22.63
CA LEU A 85 -0.27 -20.59 23.05
C LEU A 85 -0.87 -19.23 22.66
N VAL A 86 -1.68 -19.19 21.60
CA VAL A 86 -2.40 -18.01 21.12
C VAL A 86 -3.91 -18.26 21.25
N PRO A 87 -4.72 -17.30 21.72
CA PRO A 87 -6.17 -17.47 21.77
C PRO A 87 -6.75 -17.88 20.41
N GLY A 88 -7.44 -19.02 20.36
CA GLY A 88 -8.02 -19.57 19.12
C GLY A 88 -7.04 -20.25 18.16
N GLY A 89 -5.78 -20.44 18.55
CA GLY A 89 -4.80 -21.21 17.79
C GLY A 89 -4.88 -22.73 18.04
N GLU A 90 -4.00 -23.47 17.38
CA GLU A 90 -3.84 -24.91 17.61
C GLU A 90 -3.33 -25.20 19.04
N PRO A 91 -3.76 -26.30 19.67
CA PRO A 91 -3.21 -26.75 20.94
C PRO A 91 -1.69 -26.90 20.86
N ALA A 92 -0.98 -26.43 21.88
CA ALA A 92 0.47 -26.39 21.89
C ALA A 92 1.08 -26.80 23.24
N LEU A 93 0.30 -26.77 24.31
CA LEU A 93 0.67 -27.34 25.62
C LEU A 93 -0.34 -28.43 25.98
N TRP A 94 0.14 -29.62 26.35
CA TRP A 94 -0.67 -30.77 26.76
C TRP A 94 -0.27 -31.24 28.17
N LEU A 95 -1.26 -31.77 28.89
CA LEU A 95 -1.07 -32.55 30.11
C LEU A 95 -1.41 -34.02 29.78
N GLU A 96 -0.42 -34.92 29.87
CA GLU A 96 -0.55 -36.33 29.47
C GLU A 96 -1.37 -37.14 30.50
N ARG A 97 -2.68 -36.96 30.47
CA ARG A 97 -3.62 -37.66 31.36
C ARG A 97 -4.38 -38.73 30.59
N ALA A 98 -4.23 -40.00 31.00
CA ALA A 98 -5.04 -41.08 30.44
C ALA A 98 -6.53 -40.89 30.81
N GLY A 99 -7.41 -41.20 29.86
CA GLY A 99 -8.81 -40.77 29.82
C GLY A 99 -9.71 -41.07 31.04
N ASN A 100 -10.80 -40.31 31.09
CA ASN A 100 -11.97 -40.33 32.00
C ASN A 100 -11.82 -39.64 33.36
N ALA A 101 -10.83 -38.75 33.55
CA ALA A 101 -10.85 -37.83 34.68
C ALA A 101 -11.83 -36.67 34.42
N GLU A 102 -12.63 -36.31 35.43
CA GLU A 102 -13.49 -35.12 35.36
C GLU A 102 -12.67 -33.85 35.05
N PRO A 103 -13.24 -32.84 34.37
CA PRO A 103 -12.53 -31.60 34.07
C PRO A 103 -11.99 -30.93 35.33
N SER A 104 -10.68 -31.00 35.53
CA SER A 104 -10.00 -30.37 36.66
C SER A 104 -9.90 -28.86 36.40
N VAL A 105 -10.55 -28.06 37.26
CA VAL A 105 -10.42 -26.59 37.24
C VAL A 105 -8.96 -26.18 37.43
N VAL A 106 -8.21 -26.92 38.25
CA VAL A 106 -6.79 -26.68 38.49
C VAL A 106 -5.97 -26.93 37.22
N ASP A 107 -6.25 -27.99 36.46
CA ASP A 107 -5.57 -28.29 35.19
C ASP A 107 -5.84 -27.19 34.16
N ALA A 108 -7.08 -26.69 34.09
CA ALA A 108 -7.44 -25.56 33.23
C ALA A 108 -6.66 -24.29 33.59
N VAL A 109 -6.54 -23.97 34.88
CA VAL A 109 -5.76 -22.82 35.36
C VAL A 109 -4.26 -23.02 35.11
N ILE A 110 -3.72 -24.23 35.30
CA ILE A 110 -2.32 -24.55 34.97
C ILE A 110 -2.05 -24.31 33.49
N LEU A 111 -2.90 -24.86 32.62
CA LEU A 111 -2.78 -24.72 31.17
C LEU A 111 -2.89 -23.26 30.73
N GLU A 112 -3.89 -22.51 31.21
CA GLU A 112 -4.08 -21.09 30.90
C GLU A 112 -2.84 -20.26 31.31
N ARG A 113 -2.40 -20.42 32.57
CA ARG A 113 -1.30 -19.62 33.12
C ARG A 113 0.04 -19.99 32.48
N ALA A 114 0.32 -21.28 32.32
CA ALA A 114 1.54 -21.75 31.67
C ALA A 114 1.60 -21.29 30.20
N ALA A 115 0.52 -21.47 29.43
CA ALA A 115 0.46 -21.06 28.02
C ALA A 115 0.65 -19.54 27.86
N GLY A 116 0.04 -18.74 28.74
CA GLY A 116 0.20 -17.29 28.77
C GLY A 116 1.65 -16.85 28.96
N VAL A 117 2.38 -17.44 29.90
CA VAL A 117 3.79 -17.11 30.18
C VAL A 117 4.72 -17.69 29.10
N LEU A 118 4.46 -18.91 28.63
CA LEU A 118 5.20 -19.54 27.53
C LEU A 118 5.13 -18.70 26.26
N ARG A 119 3.96 -18.16 25.91
CA ARG A 119 3.80 -17.20 24.80
C ARG A 119 4.73 -16.01 24.96
N LEU A 120 4.75 -15.37 26.13
CA LEU A 120 5.60 -14.22 26.39
C LEU A 120 7.09 -14.56 26.27
N VAL A 121 7.51 -15.74 26.74
CA VAL A 121 8.90 -16.18 26.63
C VAL A 121 9.27 -16.51 25.19
N LEU A 122 8.41 -17.20 24.43
CA LEU A 122 8.62 -17.52 23.00
C LEU A 122 8.64 -16.25 22.14
N ASP A 123 7.78 -15.29 22.43
CA ASP A 123 7.75 -13.99 21.75
C ASP A 123 8.97 -13.13 22.07
N ARG A 124 9.52 -13.23 23.30
CA ARG A 124 10.74 -12.51 23.70
C ARG A 124 12.01 -13.14 23.14
N THR A 125 12.13 -14.47 23.25
CA THR A 125 13.38 -15.19 22.92
C THR A 125 13.55 -15.41 21.42
N ARG A 126 12.46 -15.43 20.66
CA ARG A 126 12.46 -15.69 19.22
C ARG A 126 11.45 -14.82 18.47
N GLY A 127 11.42 -13.51 18.77
CA GLY A 127 10.58 -12.48 18.16
C GLY A 127 9.81 -12.96 16.94
N ARG A 128 8.50 -13.23 17.12
CA ARG A 128 7.54 -13.71 16.11
C ARG A 128 8.21 -14.26 14.84
N ALA A 129 8.60 -15.54 14.87
CA ALA A 129 8.99 -16.24 13.66
C ALA A 129 7.92 -15.97 12.59
N PRO A 130 8.27 -15.41 11.43
CA PRO A 130 7.28 -15.07 10.43
C PRO A 130 6.64 -16.36 9.91
N LEU A 131 5.35 -16.28 9.58
CA LEU A 131 4.54 -17.40 9.04
C LEU A 131 5.16 -18.03 7.77
N SER A 132 6.15 -17.37 7.17
CA SER A 132 7.02 -17.88 6.11
C SER A 132 8.42 -17.25 6.22
N PRO A 133 9.53 -17.99 5.96
CA PRO A 133 10.87 -17.40 5.82
C PRO A 133 10.96 -16.28 4.77
N ALA A 134 9.99 -16.24 3.84
CA ALA A 134 9.83 -15.21 2.82
C ALA A 134 9.48 -13.81 3.37
N ASP A 135 9.03 -13.72 4.62
CA ASP A 135 8.61 -12.46 5.27
C ASP A 135 9.43 -12.15 6.54
N ASP A 136 10.64 -12.72 6.67
CA ASP A 136 11.53 -12.47 7.81
C ASP A 136 12.04 -11.02 7.84
N PRO A 137 11.61 -10.20 8.82
CA PRO A 137 11.99 -8.81 8.90
C PRO A 137 13.50 -8.61 8.97
N ALA A 138 14.22 -9.50 9.67
CA ALA A 138 15.67 -9.39 9.79
C ALA A 138 16.37 -9.69 8.45
N LEU A 139 15.82 -10.61 7.67
CA LEU A 139 16.33 -10.90 6.32
C LEU A 139 16.02 -9.77 5.35
N VAL A 140 14.82 -9.19 5.41
CA VAL A 140 14.47 -8.00 4.63
C VAL A 140 15.41 -6.86 4.97
N GLU A 141 15.60 -6.55 6.25
CA GLU A 141 16.53 -5.50 6.70
C GLU A 141 17.96 -5.77 6.23
N THR A 142 18.43 -7.02 6.33
CA THR A 142 19.77 -7.40 5.85
C THR A 142 19.91 -7.20 4.34
N VAL A 143 18.91 -7.59 3.52
CA VAL A 143 18.96 -7.43 2.06
C VAL A 143 18.95 -5.96 1.63
N LEU A 144 18.24 -5.11 2.38
CA LEU A 144 18.15 -3.68 2.07
C LEU A 144 19.34 -2.86 2.62
N ASP A 145 20.13 -3.41 3.54
CA ASP A 145 21.28 -2.74 4.13
C ASP A 145 22.49 -2.72 3.18
N ALA A 146 22.80 -1.54 2.64
CA ALA A 146 23.96 -1.32 1.78
C ALA A 146 25.31 -1.60 2.48
N THR A 147 25.36 -1.50 3.82
CA THR A 147 26.57 -1.68 4.63
C THR A 147 26.83 -3.14 4.99
N ALA A 148 25.81 -4.00 4.88
CA ALA A 148 25.96 -5.44 5.06
C ALA A 148 26.91 -6.04 3.99
N THR A 149 27.55 -7.16 4.31
CA THR A 149 28.40 -7.84 3.33
C THR A 149 27.54 -8.41 2.21
N GLU A 150 28.08 -8.47 0.99
CA GLU A 150 27.37 -9.04 -0.15
C GLU A 150 26.93 -10.49 0.11
N GLN A 151 27.79 -11.29 0.75
CA GLN A 151 27.48 -12.66 1.14
C GLN A 151 26.28 -12.75 2.09
N ALA A 152 26.20 -11.85 3.08
CA ALA A 152 25.06 -11.80 4.01
C ALA A 152 23.76 -11.43 3.28
N ARG A 153 23.81 -10.47 2.36
CA ARG A 153 22.65 -10.08 1.53
C ARG A 153 22.19 -11.20 0.61
N LEU A 154 23.10 -11.88 -0.08
CA LEU A 154 22.76 -13.01 -0.96
C LEU A 154 22.16 -14.17 -0.17
N HIS A 155 22.72 -14.47 1.01
CA HIS A 155 22.16 -15.48 1.91
C HIS A 155 20.73 -15.11 2.34
N ALA A 156 20.52 -13.87 2.75
CA ALA A 156 19.21 -13.39 3.17
C ALA A 156 18.19 -13.39 2.01
N ALA A 157 18.61 -12.97 0.82
CA ALA A 157 17.77 -12.97 -0.37
C ALA A 157 17.30 -14.39 -0.76
N ARG A 158 18.22 -15.37 -0.76
CA ARG A 158 17.87 -16.77 -1.01
C ARG A 158 16.87 -17.32 0.01
N ARG A 159 17.02 -16.94 1.28
CA ARG A 159 16.05 -17.31 2.33
C ARG A 159 14.68 -16.63 2.17
N LEU A 160 14.66 -15.42 1.61
CA LEU A 160 13.43 -14.76 1.17
C LEU A 160 12.87 -15.36 -0.15
N GLY A 161 13.55 -16.36 -0.70
CA GLY A 161 13.28 -17.07 -1.95
C GLY A 161 13.52 -16.25 -3.22
N LEU A 162 14.18 -15.11 -3.12
CA LEU A 162 14.71 -14.38 -4.26
C LEU A 162 15.90 -15.18 -4.79
N ASP A 163 15.86 -15.58 -6.06
CA ASP A 163 17.00 -16.23 -6.70
C ASP A 163 17.97 -15.15 -7.22
N PRO A 164 19.14 -14.93 -6.58
CA PRO A 164 20.09 -13.93 -7.04
C PRO A 164 20.88 -14.37 -8.28
N ASP A 165 20.91 -15.68 -8.56
CA ASP A 165 21.70 -16.25 -9.64
C ASP A 165 20.90 -16.23 -10.97
N ASP A 166 19.59 -16.06 -10.90
CA ASP A 166 18.70 -15.82 -12.04
C ASP A 166 18.61 -14.32 -12.39
N PRO A 167 19.17 -13.87 -13.54
CA PRO A 167 19.13 -12.46 -13.94
C PRO A 167 17.72 -11.97 -14.29
N THR A 168 16.75 -12.87 -14.41
CA THR A 168 15.34 -12.52 -14.64
C THR A 168 14.56 -12.27 -13.35
N THR A 169 15.14 -12.63 -12.19
CA THR A 169 14.57 -12.33 -10.88
C THR A 169 14.77 -10.86 -10.56
N LEU A 170 13.69 -10.09 -10.70
CA LEU A 170 13.62 -8.69 -10.31
C LEU A 170 12.79 -8.54 -9.03
N ALA A 171 13.18 -7.57 -8.19
CA ALA A 171 12.47 -7.22 -6.99
C ALA A 171 12.45 -5.70 -6.79
N ARG A 172 11.47 -5.22 -6.01
CA ARG A 172 11.32 -3.82 -5.62
C ARG A 172 11.17 -3.74 -4.11
N ALA A 173 11.80 -2.75 -3.50
CA ALA A 173 11.56 -2.42 -2.10
C ALA A 173 10.30 -1.56 -1.95
N LEU A 174 9.58 -1.74 -0.85
CA LEU A 174 8.41 -0.96 -0.46
C LEU A 174 8.65 -0.28 0.88
N ALA A 175 8.44 1.03 0.92
CA ALA A 175 8.48 1.87 2.10
C ALA A 175 7.07 2.29 2.51
N PRO A 176 6.36 1.52 3.35
CA PRO A 176 5.10 1.97 3.93
C PRO A 176 5.35 3.07 4.96
N LEU A 177 4.47 4.07 5.04
CA LEU A 177 4.53 5.14 6.06
C LEU A 177 4.46 4.56 7.46
N ARG A 178 3.60 3.55 7.65
CA ARG A 178 3.45 2.83 8.91
C ARG A 178 3.72 1.36 8.64
N GLY A 179 4.80 0.85 9.21
CA GLY A 179 5.15 -0.55 9.14
C GLY A 179 6.62 -0.77 8.80
N ARG A 180 6.93 -2.03 8.51
CA ARG A 180 8.27 -2.49 8.18
C ARG A 180 8.49 -2.47 6.66
N PRO A 181 9.75 -2.36 6.20
CA PRO A 181 10.07 -2.55 4.80
C PRO A 181 9.53 -3.89 4.28
N ARG A 182 9.15 -3.91 3.01
CA ARG A 182 8.75 -5.15 2.32
C ARG A 182 9.47 -5.24 0.98
N ILE A 183 9.63 -6.45 0.48
CA ILE A 183 10.17 -6.70 -0.85
C ILE A 183 9.08 -7.37 -1.68
N LEU A 184 8.78 -6.82 -2.85
CA LEU A 184 7.91 -7.46 -3.83
C LEU A 184 8.74 -8.00 -4.97
N ARG A 185 8.50 -9.27 -5.32
CA ARG A 185 9.05 -9.85 -6.55
C ARG A 185 8.29 -9.31 -7.74
N VAL A 186 9.02 -8.86 -8.74
CA VAL A 186 8.47 -8.40 -10.00
C VAL A 186 8.51 -9.57 -10.96
N ARG A 187 7.34 -10.12 -11.30
CA ARG A 187 7.25 -11.04 -12.43
C ARG A 187 7.44 -10.22 -13.69
N ARG A 188 8.51 -10.50 -14.43
CA ARG A 188 8.59 -10.10 -15.84
C ARG A 188 7.58 -10.98 -16.56
N GLU A 189 6.36 -10.51 -16.78
CA GLU A 189 5.52 -11.17 -17.78
C GLU A 189 6.29 -11.15 -19.09
N GLY A 190 6.63 -12.37 -19.56
CA GLY A 190 7.27 -12.57 -20.83
C GLY A 190 6.45 -11.90 -21.93
N ARG A 191 7.13 -11.49 -22.99
CA ARG A 191 6.56 -11.10 -24.28
C ARG A 191 5.71 -12.24 -24.87
N ALA A 192 4.57 -12.55 -24.28
CA ALA A 192 3.67 -13.61 -24.73
C ALA A 192 2.48 -13.06 -25.54
N THR A 193 2.32 -11.73 -25.66
CA THR A 193 1.19 -11.15 -26.42
C THR A 193 1.55 -10.68 -27.83
N ASP A 194 2.83 -10.52 -28.19
CA ASP A 194 3.20 -10.06 -29.54
C ASP A 194 3.42 -11.20 -30.54
N ASP A 195 3.94 -12.36 -30.11
CA ASP A 195 4.08 -13.53 -30.99
C ASP A 195 2.75 -14.26 -31.21
N GLU A 196 1.87 -14.27 -30.20
CA GLU A 196 0.51 -14.80 -30.35
C GLU A 196 -0.39 -13.84 -31.14
N ALA A 197 -0.23 -12.51 -30.97
CA ALA A 197 -0.87 -11.53 -31.85
C ALA A 197 -0.28 -11.53 -33.28
N ARG A 198 1.00 -11.87 -33.48
CA ARG A 198 1.57 -12.09 -34.83
C ARG A 198 1.05 -13.37 -35.47
N ARG A 199 0.89 -14.45 -34.70
CA ARG A 199 0.30 -15.71 -35.20
C ARG A 199 -1.20 -15.56 -35.50
N ALA A 200 -1.94 -14.82 -34.68
CA ALA A 200 -3.34 -14.48 -34.94
C ALA A 200 -3.51 -13.53 -36.14
N ARG A 201 -2.59 -12.57 -36.35
CA ARG A 201 -2.60 -11.69 -37.54
C ARG A 201 -2.04 -12.37 -38.80
N GLY A 202 -1.25 -13.43 -38.66
CA GLY A 202 -0.74 -14.24 -39.76
C GLY A 202 -1.75 -15.28 -40.28
N ALA A 203 -2.62 -15.78 -39.41
CA ALA A 203 -3.67 -16.75 -39.78
C ALA A 203 -4.88 -16.10 -40.50
N GLY A 204 -5.11 -14.80 -40.33
CA GLY A 204 -6.21 -14.07 -40.96
C GLY A 204 -5.95 -13.57 -42.40
N ARG A 205 -4.81 -13.92 -43.01
CA ARG A 205 -4.42 -13.41 -44.35
C ARG A 205 -4.38 -14.48 -45.46
N LEU A 206 -5.04 -15.62 -45.23
CA LEU A 206 -5.20 -16.71 -46.22
C LEU A 206 -6.66 -17.08 -46.51
N ALA A 207 -7.64 -16.27 -46.08
CA ALA A 207 -9.06 -16.55 -46.27
C ALA A 207 -9.88 -15.34 -46.72
N ASP A 208 -9.29 -14.44 -47.51
CA ASP A 208 -10.02 -13.43 -48.30
C ASP A 208 -9.23 -13.17 -49.58
N GLY A 209 -9.41 -14.07 -50.54
CA GLY A 209 -8.69 -14.06 -51.80
C GLY A 209 -9.36 -14.90 -52.87
N GLU A 210 -10.69 -14.97 -52.88
CA GLU A 210 -11.44 -15.54 -54.00
C GLU A 210 -12.63 -14.64 -54.35
N ALA A 211 -12.78 -14.45 -55.66
CA ALA A 211 -13.89 -13.84 -56.38
C ALA A 211 -14.02 -12.31 -56.31
N ARG A 212 -13.37 -11.63 -57.28
CA ARG A 212 -14.08 -10.69 -58.17
C ARG A 212 -13.33 -10.48 -59.49
N ASP A 213 -13.92 -11.08 -60.51
CA ASP A 213 -13.93 -10.83 -61.95
C ASP A 213 -12.89 -9.91 -62.62
N ARG A 214 -12.04 -10.58 -63.40
CA ARG A 214 -11.89 -10.45 -64.86
C ARG A 214 -12.58 -9.25 -65.53
N HIS A 215 -11.79 -8.28 -66.01
CA HIS A 215 -11.60 -8.06 -67.46
C HIS A 215 -10.31 -7.26 -67.70
N GLY A 216 -9.37 -7.88 -68.41
CA GLY A 216 -8.26 -7.19 -69.11
C GLY A 216 -8.82 -6.38 -70.28
N ALA A 217 -8.10 -5.44 -70.88
CA ALA A 217 -6.75 -5.61 -71.40
C ALA A 217 -5.96 -4.28 -71.42
N GLY A 218 -4.63 -4.37 -71.22
CA GLY A 218 -3.67 -3.29 -71.49
C GLY A 218 -3.31 -3.19 -72.98
N PRO A 219 -2.06 -2.83 -73.37
CA PRO A 219 -0.95 -2.27 -72.59
C PRO A 219 -0.16 -1.16 -73.33
N GLY A 220 0.93 -0.66 -72.73
CA GLY A 220 2.08 -0.06 -73.45
C GLY A 220 2.59 1.25 -72.85
N ARG A 221 3.58 1.23 -71.95
CA ARG A 221 5.04 1.48 -72.18
C ARG A 221 5.37 2.99 -72.27
N GLN A 222 6.12 3.54 -71.29
CA GLN A 222 7.61 3.70 -71.29
C GLN A 222 8.03 4.71 -72.38
N ASP A 223 8.70 5.85 -72.13
CA ASP A 223 9.86 6.10 -71.28
C ASP A 223 10.12 7.62 -71.08
N ASP A 224 10.88 7.91 -70.02
CA ASP A 224 11.96 8.91 -69.87
C ASP A 224 11.73 10.45 -69.92
N ALA A 225 12.34 11.07 -68.90
CA ALA A 225 12.48 12.51 -68.59
C ALA A 225 13.68 13.14 -69.36
N PRO A 226 14.34 14.27 -68.94
CA PRO A 226 14.00 15.42 -68.08
C PRO A 226 14.44 16.80 -68.69
N GLY A 227 14.29 17.90 -67.93
CA GLY A 227 15.08 19.14 -68.10
C GLY A 227 14.30 20.43 -67.80
N LEU A 228 14.46 21.08 -66.63
CA LEU A 228 15.48 22.07 -66.23
C LEU A 228 15.03 23.54 -66.43
N ARG A 229 14.84 24.25 -65.28
CA ARG A 229 15.13 25.69 -64.95
C ARG A 229 14.39 26.76 -65.80
N ASP A 230 14.13 27.99 -65.39
CA ASP A 230 14.59 28.89 -64.31
C ASP A 230 13.53 30.03 -64.14
N ASP A 231 13.82 30.95 -63.22
CA ASP A 231 13.39 32.36 -63.14
C ASP A 231 12.14 32.77 -62.33
N GLY A 232 12.43 33.43 -61.20
CA GLY A 232 12.02 34.84 -61.01
C GLY A 232 11.01 35.17 -59.90
N PRO A 233 11.33 36.09 -58.96
CA PRO A 233 10.51 36.39 -57.77
C PRO A 233 9.55 37.57 -57.96
N GLY A 234 8.47 37.61 -57.16
CA GLY A 234 7.50 38.71 -57.08
C GLY A 234 7.31 39.19 -55.64
N ASP A 235 7.59 40.47 -55.44
CA ASP A 235 7.51 41.27 -54.22
C ASP A 235 6.10 41.86 -54.00
N ASP A 236 5.92 42.47 -52.84
CA ASP A 236 4.95 43.50 -52.46
C ASP A 236 3.53 43.13 -51.96
N GLY A 237 3.37 43.34 -50.64
CA GLY A 237 2.20 44.06 -50.12
C GLY A 237 1.88 43.82 -48.63
N PRO A 238 2.21 44.74 -47.71
CA PRO A 238 1.54 44.84 -46.43
C PRO A 238 0.41 45.88 -46.49
N ARG A 239 -0.77 45.53 -45.95
CA ARG A 239 -1.84 46.49 -45.65
C ARG A 239 -1.84 46.79 -44.16
N ASP A 240 -1.50 48.04 -43.88
CA ASP A 240 -1.56 48.70 -42.59
C ASP A 240 -2.94 49.36 -42.37
N ARG A 241 -3.24 49.55 -41.07
CA ARG A 241 -4.16 50.53 -40.45
C ARG A 241 -5.66 50.27 -40.52
N GLU A 242 -6.46 50.71 -39.57
CA GLU A 242 -6.39 51.05 -38.13
C GLU A 242 -7.78 51.66 -37.85
N ASP A 243 -8.25 51.50 -36.62
CA ASP A 243 -9.10 52.43 -35.88
C ASP A 243 -10.54 52.78 -36.32
N GLY A 244 -11.42 52.77 -35.32
CA GLY A 244 -12.70 53.48 -35.37
C GLY A 244 -13.83 52.91 -34.51
N ARG A 245 -13.68 52.87 -33.19
CA ARG A 245 -14.82 53.06 -32.24
C ARG A 245 -15.01 54.59 -32.03
N PRO A 246 -16.04 55.14 -31.35
CA PRO A 246 -17.11 54.50 -30.54
C PRO A 246 -18.53 55.13 -30.68
N GLY A 247 -19.49 54.58 -29.91
CA GLY A 247 -20.81 55.18 -29.60
C GLY A 247 -21.88 54.09 -29.59
N GLY A 248 -22.85 53.99 -28.68
CA GLY A 248 -23.32 54.83 -27.59
C GLY A 248 -24.35 54.05 -26.76
N ARG A 249 -24.95 54.74 -25.80
CA ARG A 249 -25.70 54.27 -24.63
C ARG A 249 -27.14 53.79 -24.90
N SER A 250 -27.76 53.29 -23.81
CA SER A 250 -29.20 53.03 -23.52
C SER A 250 -29.65 51.58 -23.77
N ALA A 251 -30.50 50.94 -22.96
CA ALA A 251 -31.49 51.45 -22.02
C ALA A 251 -31.79 50.45 -20.87
N ARG A 252 -32.47 50.99 -19.86
CA ARG A 252 -33.19 50.31 -18.77
C ARG A 252 -34.26 49.33 -19.30
N GLY A 253 -34.59 48.33 -18.48
CA GLY A 253 -35.84 47.58 -18.58
C GLY A 253 -36.08 46.70 -17.36
N ARG A 254 -36.91 47.18 -16.43
CA ARG A 254 -37.53 46.38 -15.36
C ARG A 254 -38.58 45.45 -15.98
N GLY A 255 -38.79 44.29 -15.37
CA GLY A 255 -39.93 43.43 -15.62
C GLY A 255 -40.18 42.53 -14.41
N GLU A 256 -41.13 42.93 -13.58
CA GLU A 256 -41.80 42.10 -12.58
C GLU A 256 -42.93 41.29 -13.24
N GLY A 257 -43.31 40.20 -12.59
CA GLY A 257 -44.51 39.38 -12.88
C GLY A 257 -44.11 37.90 -12.99
N GLY A 258 -44.64 36.94 -12.24
CA GLY A 258 -45.78 36.92 -11.33
C GLY A 258 -46.42 35.54 -11.43
N LEU A 259 -46.56 34.87 -10.28
CA LEU A 259 -47.60 33.91 -9.88
C LEU A 259 -47.82 32.60 -10.69
N GLY A 260 -47.93 31.49 -9.95
CA GLY A 260 -48.46 30.23 -10.48
C GLY A 260 -48.25 29.03 -9.56
N ASP A 261 -49.27 28.72 -8.78
CA ASP A 261 -49.40 27.69 -7.73
C ASP A 261 -49.17 26.23 -8.18
N GLY A 262 -48.91 25.35 -7.21
CA GLY A 262 -49.03 23.90 -7.39
C GLY A 262 -48.52 23.04 -6.22
N GLU A 263 -49.30 22.91 -5.14
CA GLU A 263 -49.19 21.80 -4.18
C GLU A 263 -49.58 20.45 -4.82
N ALA A 264 -48.83 19.37 -4.52
CA ALA A 264 -49.36 18.11 -3.95
C ALA A 264 -48.34 16.94 -4.00
N HIS A 265 -48.00 16.46 -2.81
CA HIS A 265 -47.80 15.08 -2.36
C HIS A 265 -47.79 13.93 -3.39
N GLY A 266 -46.78 13.06 -3.31
CA GLY A 266 -46.87 11.72 -3.90
C GLY A 266 -45.57 10.91 -3.90
N ARG A 267 -45.29 10.25 -2.77
CA ARG A 267 -44.20 9.29 -2.56
C ARG A 267 -44.06 8.28 -3.71
N ARG A 268 -42.83 8.08 -4.21
CA ARG A 268 -42.37 6.76 -4.69
C ARG A 268 -40.87 6.60 -4.48
N ALA A 269 -40.53 5.75 -3.53
CA ALA A 269 -39.20 5.18 -3.38
C ALA A 269 -38.92 4.25 -4.56
N VAL A 270 -37.79 4.45 -5.23
CA VAL A 270 -37.18 3.44 -6.10
C VAL A 270 -35.74 3.28 -5.62
N VAL A 271 -35.52 2.19 -4.90
CA VAL A 271 -34.21 1.60 -4.65
C VAL A 271 -33.84 0.81 -5.91
N GLY A 272 -32.70 1.13 -6.50
CA GLY A 272 -32.10 0.43 -7.64
C GLY A 272 -30.59 0.74 -7.66
N PRO A 273 -29.74 -0.23 -8.05
CA PRO A 273 -28.41 -0.42 -7.50
C PRO A 273 -27.41 0.62 -8.01
N GLY A 274 -26.54 1.08 -7.11
CA GLY A 274 -25.39 1.90 -7.43
C GLY A 274 -24.37 1.07 -8.22
N ASP A 275 -24.43 1.22 -9.54
CA ASP A 275 -23.41 0.71 -10.43
C ASP A 275 -22.22 1.69 -10.47
N GLY A 276 -21.02 1.13 -10.36
CA GLY A 276 -19.79 1.86 -10.15
C GLY A 276 -19.51 2.89 -11.23
N GLY A 277 -19.28 4.13 -10.81
CA GLY A 277 -18.77 5.19 -11.68
C GLY A 277 -17.43 4.79 -12.31
N PRO A 278 -17.15 5.25 -13.55
CA PRO A 278 -16.17 4.64 -14.42
C PRO A 278 -14.75 4.91 -13.91
N ARG A 279 -14.07 3.81 -13.58
CA ARG A 279 -12.63 3.73 -13.58
C ARG A 279 -12.10 3.96 -14.99
N ASP A 280 -10.90 4.53 -15.03
CA ASP A 280 -9.87 4.31 -16.04
C ASP A 280 -9.80 5.35 -17.18
N ARG A 281 -8.73 6.16 -17.18
CA ARG A 281 -7.56 6.02 -18.09
C ARG A 281 -6.79 7.32 -18.27
N ALA A 282 -5.64 7.44 -17.61
CA ALA A 282 -4.45 8.16 -18.09
C ALA A 282 -3.22 7.84 -17.22
N ALA A 283 -2.88 6.56 -17.05
CA ALA A 283 -1.55 6.12 -16.64
C ALA A 283 -1.30 4.79 -17.35
N GLY A 284 -0.14 4.63 -17.98
CA GLY A 284 0.20 3.45 -18.76
C GLY A 284 0.02 2.18 -17.95
N GLY A 285 -0.86 1.29 -18.41
CA GLY A 285 -1.26 0.11 -17.67
C GLY A 285 -0.08 -0.77 -17.29
N ARG A 286 0.08 -1.05 -15.99
CA ARG A 286 0.82 -2.20 -15.49
C ARG A 286 0.09 -2.85 -14.30
N LEU A 287 -0.40 -4.06 -14.58
CA LEU A 287 -0.27 -5.31 -13.80
C LEU A 287 -0.70 -5.32 -12.32
N GLY A 288 -1.91 -5.86 -12.10
CA GLY A 288 -2.42 -6.51 -10.87
C GLY A 288 -1.68 -6.29 -9.55
N GLU A 289 -2.06 -5.25 -8.81
CA GLU A 289 -1.55 -4.94 -7.47
C GLU A 289 -2.24 -5.77 -6.37
N THR A 290 -2.06 -7.08 -6.38
CA THR A 290 -2.35 -7.90 -5.20
C THR A 290 -1.09 -7.96 -4.33
N GLY A 291 -0.95 -7.05 -3.34
CA GLY A 291 0.12 -7.14 -2.34
C GLY A 291 0.65 -5.84 -1.75
N LEU A 292 0.22 -4.67 -2.22
CA LEU A 292 0.61 -3.40 -1.61
C LEU A 292 -0.05 -3.23 -0.22
N PRO A 293 0.69 -2.80 0.81
CA PRO A 293 0.12 -2.51 2.10
C PRO A 293 -0.88 -1.36 2.00
N GLY A 294 -1.97 -1.42 2.77
CA GLY A 294 -2.93 -0.32 2.84
C GLY A 294 -2.30 0.94 3.43
N GLY A 295 -2.57 2.10 2.82
CA GLY A 295 -2.09 3.40 3.29
C GLY A 295 -1.04 4.03 2.36
N ARG A 296 -0.26 4.96 2.90
CA ARG A 296 0.80 5.67 2.16
C ARG A 296 2.03 4.78 1.97
N VAL A 297 2.49 4.60 0.73
CA VAL A 297 3.58 3.69 0.37
C VAL A 297 4.44 4.28 -0.74
N GLY A 298 5.75 4.34 -0.53
CA GLY A 298 6.73 4.56 -1.59
C GLY A 298 7.20 3.23 -2.19
N VAL A 299 7.31 3.16 -3.51
CA VAL A 299 7.70 1.94 -4.24
C VAL A 299 9.00 2.20 -4.99
N GLY A 300 10.01 1.37 -4.75
CA GLY A 300 11.30 1.47 -5.41
C GLY A 300 11.33 0.96 -6.85
N PRO A 301 12.40 1.27 -7.62
CA PRO A 301 12.65 0.69 -8.94
C PRO A 301 12.77 -0.83 -8.90
N ALA A 302 12.38 -1.49 -10.00
CA ALA A 302 12.63 -2.93 -10.19
C ALA A 302 14.11 -3.14 -10.48
N VAL A 303 14.76 -3.91 -9.63
CA VAL A 303 16.20 -4.15 -9.69
C VAL A 303 16.51 -5.63 -9.49
N PRO A 304 17.69 -6.11 -9.95
CA PRO A 304 18.25 -7.36 -9.48
C PRO A 304 18.42 -7.36 -7.96
N VAL A 305 18.52 -8.54 -7.36
CA VAL A 305 18.59 -8.71 -5.89
C VAL A 305 19.63 -7.81 -5.22
N LEU A 306 20.83 -7.69 -5.78
CA LEU A 306 21.90 -6.87 -5.20
C LEU A 306 21.65 -5.35 -5.31
N GLY A 307 20.74 -4.92 -6.19
CA GLY A 307 20.34 -3.51 -6.32
C GLY A 307 19.27 -3.07 -5.32
N LEU A 308 18.75 -3.98 -4.49
CA LEU A 308 17.67 -3.70 -3.54
C LEU A 308 17.94 -2.56 -2.55
N PRO A 309 19.19 -2.31 -2.08
CA PRO A 309 19.47 -1.12 -1.27
C PRO A 309 19.14 0.20 -2.00
N GLY A 310 19.53 0.33 -3.28
CA GLY A 310 19.17 1.49 -4.08
C GLY A 310 17.66 1.57 -4.37
N SER A 311 17.00 0.42 -4.52
CA SER A 311 15.53 0.37 -4.62
C SER A 311 14.86 0.86 -3.32
N TRP A 312 15.44 0.53 -2.17
CA TRP A 312 14.97 0.98 -0.86
C TRP A 312 15.14 2.48 -0.67
N ASP A 313 16.28 3.04 -1.04
CA ASP A 313 16.48 4.49 -1.02
C ASP A 313 15.47 5.22 -1.91
N GLY A 314 15.26 4.71 -3.13
CA GLY A 314 14.22 5.21 -4.04
C GLY A 314 12.82 5.11 -3.45
N ALA A 315 12.47 3.99 -2.79
CA ALA A 315 11.19 3.80 -2.13
C ALA A 315 10.99 4.81 -0.98
N ARG A 316 12.03 5.09 -0.19
CA ARG A 316 11.99 6.09 0.89
C ARG A 316 11.81 7.51 0.34
N ILE A 317 12.49 7.84 -0.76
CA ILE A 317 12.29 9.11 -1.46
C ILE A 317 10.84 9.21 -1.94
N ALA A 318 10.34 8.19 -2.63
CA ALA A 318 8.98 8.14 -3.16
C ALA A 318 7.91 8.26 -2.08
N LEU A 319 8.13 7.64 -0.91
CA LEU A 319 7.22 7.75 0.22
C LEU A 319 6.97 9.21 0.63
N ARG A 320 7.97 10.09 0.51
CA ARG A 320 7.83 11.51 0.89
C ARG A 320 6.96 12.32 -0.05
N PHE A 321 6.73 11.83 -1.27
CA PHE A 321 5.81 12.42 -2.24
C PHE A 321 4.36 11.94 -2.06
N THR A 322 4.13 10.92 -1.24
CA THR A 322 2.78 10.39 -1.03
C THR A 322 1.91 11.37 -0.24
N ALA A 323 0.59 11.31 -0.44
CA ALA A 323 -0.41 12.07 0.29
C ALA A 323 -1.46 11.14 0.92
N GLU A 324 -2.26 11.64 1.86
CA GLU A 324 -3.36 10.87 2.46
C GLU A 324 -4.47 10.57 1.44
N GLY A 325 -4.59 11.37 0.38
CA GLY A 325 -5.63 11.26 -0.64
C GLY A 325 -6.98 11.77 -0.15
N THR A 326 -6.98 12.80 0.70
CA THR A 326 -8.17 13.48 1.23
C THR A 326 -8.33 14.86 0.60
N ALA A 327 -9.43 15.56 0.85
CA ALA A 327 -9.60 16.93 0.34
C ALA A 327 -8.57 17.92 0.93
N GLN A 328 -8.12 17.67 2.16
CA GLN A 328 -7.14 18.48 2.90
C GLN A 328 -5.69 18.03 2.66
N ASP A 329 -5.50 16.84 2.13
CA ASP A 329 -4.21 16.33 1.68
C ASP A 329 -4.37 15.51 0.38
N PRO A 330 -4.65 16.19 -0.74
CA PRO A 330 -4.89 15.53 -2.02
C PRO A 330 -3.57 15.05 -2.63
N GLY A 331 -3.62 13.92 -3.32
CA GLY A 331 -2.46 13.30 -3.98
C GLY A 331 -2.51 11.78 -3.92
N GLU A 332 -1.45 11.16 -4.40
CA GLU A 332 -1.35 9.71 -4.51
C GLU A 332 -0.90 9.08 -3.20
N ARG A 333 -1.60 8.03 -2.75
CA ARG A 333 -1.20 7.24 -1.59
C ARG A 333 -0.02 6.32 -1.90
N VAL A 334 0.09 5.87 -3.15
CA VAL A 334 1.20 5.02 -3.62
C VAL A 334 1.96 5.81 -4.65
N VAL A 335 3.27 5.98 -4.46
CA VAL A 335 4.14 6.68 -5.41
C VAL A 335 5.30 5.78 -5.79
N HIS A 336 5.56 5.66 -7.09
CA HIS A 336 6.68 4.90 -7.63
C HIS A 336 7.88 5.79 -7.90
N ALA A 337 9.05 5.39 -7.43
CA ALA A 337 10.30 6.10 -7.67
C ALA A 337 10.64 6.23 -9.17
N ASP A 338 10.27 5.23 -9.98
CA ASP A 338 10.46 5.23 -11.43
C ASP A 338 9.74 6.40 -12.12
N ASP A 339 8.62 6.87 -11.55
CA ASP A 339 7.75 7.88 -12.16
C ASP A 339 8.13 9.32 -11.74
N LEU A 340 8.98 9.49 -10.72
CA LEU A 340 9.36 10.80 -10.21
C LEU A 340 10.35 11.55 -11.12
N GLY A 341 11.19 10.82 -11.85
CA GLY A 341 12.24 11.40 -12.68
C GLY A 341 13.06 12.46 -11.93
N GLY A 342 13.28 13.62 -12.56
CA GLY A 342 14.06 14.72 -11.97
C GLY A 342 13.40 15.40 -10.76
N ILE A 343 12.10 15.23 -10.55
CA ILE A 343 11.40 15.83 -9.40
C ILE A 343 11.86 15.18 -8.08
N ALA A 344 12.37 13.94 -8.12
CA ALA A 344 12.94 13.26 -6.96
C ALA A 344 14.06 14.07 -6.28
N LEU A 345 14.82 14.87 -7.03
CA LEU A 345 15.92 15.71 -6.52
C LEU A 345 15.42 16.76 -5.50
N LEU A 346 14.15 17.17 -5.56
CA LEU A 346 13.58 18.08 -4.58
C LEU A 346 13.56 17.48 -3.16
N ALA A 347 13.46 16.15 -3.04
CA ALA A 347 13.47 15.48 -1.75
C ALA A 347 14.81 15.62 -1.02
N GLU A 348 15.92 15.70 -1.74
CA GLU A 348 17.24 15.91 -1.12
C GLU A 348 17.41 17.35 -0.62
N LEU A 349 16.80 18.31 -1.31
CA LEU A 349 16.88 19.74 -0.97
C LEU A 349 15.94 20.14 0.16
N ILE A 350 14.76 19.52 0.24
CA ILE A 350 13.72 19.88 1.20
C ILE A 350 13.67 18.77 2.24
N GLY A 351 14.21 19.04 3.43
CA GLY A 351 14.14 18.12 4.56
C GLY A 351 12.80 18.20 5.32
N PRO A 352 12.44 17.18 6.12
CA PRO A 352 11.31 17.25 7.02
C PRO A 352 11.49 18.40 8.03
N GLY A 353 10.49 19.25 8.19
CA GLY A 353 10.56 20.40 9.10
C GLY A 353 11.44 21.55 8.61
N ALA A 354 11.92 21.53 7.37
CA ALA A 354 12.55 22.69 6.74
C ALA A 354 11.55 23.86 6.66
N GLU A 355 12.08 25.10 6.68
CA GLU A 355 11.23 26.27 6.50
C GLU A 355 10.54 26.18 5.13
N PRO A 356 9.19 26.24 5.07
CA PRO A 356 8.48 26.07 3.82
C PRO A 356 8.87 27.20 2.84
N PRO A 357 9.09 26.87 1.55
CA PRO A 357 9.26 27.88 0.51
C PRO A 357 8.10 28.90 0.50
N PRO A 358 8.30 30.13 -0.02
CA PRO A 358 7.26 31.16 -0.06
C PRO A 358 5.98 30.65 -0.74
N ASP A 359 6.11 29.96 -1.87
CA ASP A 359 4.99 29.37 -2.59
C ASP A 359 4.18 28.37 -1.74
N VAL A 360 4.86 27.61 -0.87
CA VAL A 360 4.19 26.68 0.05
C VAL A 360 3.48 27.45 1.16
N ARG A 361 4.09 28.50 1.72
CA ARG A 361 3.42 29.35 2.73
C ARG A 361 2.16 29.99 2.18
N ASP A 362 2.23 30.50 0.95
CA ASP A 362 1.11 31.14 0.27
C ASP A 362 -0.01 30.11 0.00
N LEU A 363 0.37 28.90 -0.41
CA LEU A 363 -0.55 27.78 -0.55
C LEU A 363 -1.21 27.37 0.77
N GLU A 364 -0.46 27.31 1.89
CA GLU A 364 -1.02 27.02 3.21
C GLU A 364 -1.96 28.11 3.71
N ARG A 365 -1.63 29.38 3.47
CA ARG A 365 -2.53 30.51 3.78
C ARG A 365 -3.84 30.41 2.99
N ALA A 366 -3.76 30.11 1.69
CA ALA A 366 -4.96 29.88 0.88
C ALA A 366 -5.74 28.65 1.33
N ALA A 367 -5.06 27.57 1.72
CA ALA A 367 -5.69 26.35 2.22
C ALA A 367 -6.47 26.55 3.52
N ALA A 368 -6.00 27.45 4.38
CA ALA A 368 -6.66 27.79 5.65
C ALA A 368 -7.97 28.56 5.46
N ASP A 369 -8.13 29.27 4.34
CA ASP A 369 -9.34 30.05 4.04
C ASP A 369 -10.55 29.15 3.74
N SER A 370 -10.34 28.05 3.01
CA SER A 370 -11.43 27.25 2.44
C SER A 370 -11.11 25.75 2.39
N PRO A 371 -11.97 24.86 2.92
CA PRO A 371 -11.73 23.40 2.93
C PRO A 371 -11.57 22.75 1.56
N TRP A 372 -12.12 23.37 0.51
CA TRP A 372 -12.08 22.88 -0.87
C TRP A 372 -10.82 23.30 -1.64
N MET A 373 -10.02 24.22 -1.08
CA MET A 373 -8.94 24.93 -1.78
C MET A 373 -7.91 23.95 -2.34
N LEU A 374 -7.35 23.10 -1.48
CA LEU A 374 -6.29 22.16 -1.86
C LEU A 374 -6.78 21.13 -2.87
N ALA A 375 -7.95 20.53 -2.64
CA ALA A 375 -8.55 19.59 -3.59
C ALA A 375 -8.73 20.21 -4.98
N THR A 376 -9.19 21.47 -5.04
CA THR A 376 -9.40 22.20 -6.29
C THR A 376 -8.08 22.51 -7.00
N LEU A 377 -7.10 23.03 -6.27
CA LEU A 377 -5.77 23.36 -6.80
C LEU A 377 -5.03 22.10 -7.28
N HIS A 378 -5.10 21.02 -6.51
CA HIS A 378 -4.55 19.73 -6.91
C HIS A 378 -5.19 19.22 -8.21
N ALA A 379 -6.53 19.24 -8.32
CA ALA A 379 -7.21 18.81 -9.52
C ALA A 379 -6.83 19.64 -10.77
N VAL A 380 -6.61 20.95 -10.61
CA VAL A 380 -6.11 21.79 -11.71
C VAL A 380 -4.65 21.47 -12.05
N ALA A 381 -3.82 21.14 -11.07
CA ALA A 381 -2.43 20.75 -11.30
C ALA A 381 -2.31 19.36 -11.95
N SER A 382 -3.18 18.41 -11.62
CA SER A 382 -3.04 17.00 -12.03
C SER A 382 -3.85 16.60 -13.28
N THR A 383 -4.79 17.42 -13.75
CA THR A 383 -5.63 17.09 -14.92
C THR A 383 -5.24 17.87 -16.17
N ALA A 384 -5.47 17.35 -17.37
CA ALA A 384 -5.11 18.05 -18.60
C ALA A 384 -5.95 19.32 -18.89
N SER A 385 -7.14 19.45 -18.30
CA SER A 385 -8.06 20.56 -18.58
C SER A 385 -8.90 20.97 -17.36
N LEU A 386 -9.37 22.23 -17.35
CA LEU A 386 -10.27 22.71 -16.29
C LEU A 386 -11.61 21.96 -16.24
N ARG A 387 -12.07 21.41 -17.37
CA ARG A 387 -13.27 20.58 -17.39
C ARG A 387 -13.03 19.26 -16.66
N ALA A 388 -11.88 18.63 -16.89
CA ALA A 388 -11.49 17.42 -16.17
C ALA A 388 -11.28 17.70 -14.68
N ALA A 389 -10.68 18.84 -14.32
CA ALA A 389 -10.56 19.26 -12.92
C ALA A 389 -11.92 19.43 -12.24
N ALA A 390 -12.89 20.08 -12.90
CA ALA A 390 -14.24 20.30 -12.36
C ALA A 390 -14.96 18.98 -12.08
N VAL A 391 -14.86 18.02 -13.00
CA VAL A 391 -15.38 16.66 -12.82
C VAL A 391 -14.68 15.96 -11.65
N GLY A 392 -13.35 16.06 -11.56
CA GLY A 392 -12.54 15.43 -10.52
C GLY A 392 -12.88 15.89 -9.10
N VAL A 393 -13.29 17.15 -8.93
CA VAL A 393 -13.76 17.69 -7.63
C VAL A 393 -15.29 17.78 -7.51
N ASN A 394 -16.02 17.18 -8.46
CA ASN A 394 -17.48 17.12 -8.50
C ASN A 394 -18.18 18.48 -8.41
N VAL A 395 -17.77 19.43 -9.27
CA VAL A 395 -18.39 20.76 -9.37
C VAL A 395 -18.70 21.14 -10.82
N HIS A 396 -19.59 22.11 -11.00
CA HIS A 396 -19.83 22.72 -12.31
C HIS A 396 -18.63 23.59 -12.73
N HIS A 397 -18.46 23.74 -14.05
CA HIS A 397 -17.35 24.53 -14.60
C HIS A 397 -17.36 26.00 -14.14
N SER A 398 -18.53 26.63 -14.04
CA SER A 398 -18.66 28.00 -13.51
C SER A 398 -18.16 28.12 -12.07
N THR A 399 -18.59 27.20 -11.20
CA THR A 399 -18.12 27.14 -9.81
C THR A 399 -16.63 26.91 -9.72
N LEU A 400 -16.04 26.09 -10.59
CA LEU A 400 -14.58 25.93 -10.64
C LEU A 400 -13.90 27.26 -10.98
N GLN A 401 -14.39 28.01 -11.97
CA GLN A 401 -13.81 29.30 -12.35
C GLN A 401 -13.88 30.33 -11.19
N ASP A 402 -14.99 30.36 -10.46
CA ASP A 402 -15.14 31.24 -9.28
C ASP A 402 -14.13 30.86 -8.19
N ARG A 403 -14.01 29.56 -7.90
CA ARG A 403 -13.01 29.02 -6.95
C ARG A 403 -11.58 29.37 -7.35
N LEU A 404 -11.25 29.30 -8.65
CA LEU A 404 -9.91 29.65 -9.14
C LEU A 404 -9.66 31.15 -9.07
N THR A 405 -10.67 31.98 -9.32
CA THR A 405 -10.55 33.44 -9.15
C THR A 405 -10.27 33.79 -7.69
N HIS A 406 -10.96 33.15 -6.75
CA HIS A 406 -10.69 33.29 -5.31
C HIS A 406 -9.29 32.79 -4.92
N ALA A 407 -8.90 31.61 -5.40
CA ALA A 407 -7.59 31.04 -5.13
C ALA A 407 -6.44 31.94 -5.62
N GLU A 408 -6.53 32.47 -6.85
CA GLU A 408 -5.51 33.36 -7.43
C GLU A 408 -5.39 34.68 -6.65
N ALA A 409 -6.50 35.20 -6.11
CA ALA A 409 -6.47 36.39 -5.26
C ALA A 409 -5.71 36.15 -3.94
N LEU A 410 -5.82 34.95 -3.35
CA LEU A 410 -5.11 34.59 -2.11
C LEU A 410 -3.65 34.22 -2.34
N LEU A 411 -3.35 33.50 -3.43
CA LEU A 411 -2.01 33.10 -3.81
C LEU A 411 -1.19 34.31 -4.32
N GLY A 412 -1.82 35.21 -5.07
CA GLY A 412 -1.13 36.35 -5.69
C GLY A 412 -0.43 36.02 -7.01
N TRP A 413 -0.71 34.86 -7.61
CA TRP A 413 -0.25 34.49 -8.96
C TRP A 413 -1.31 33.70 -9.72
N PRO A 414 -1.31 33.74 -11.06
CA PRO A 414 -2.27 32.99 -11.86
C PRO A 414 -1.97 31.49 -11.80
N VAL A 415 -2.98 30.66 -11.63
CA VAL A 415 -2.88 29.18 -11.66
C VAL A 415 -3.46 28.58 -12.93
N ARG A 416 -4.02 29.42 -13.82
CA ARG A 416 -4.61 28.99 -15.10
C ARG A 416 -3.61 28.95 -16.25
N THR A 417 -2.49 29.68 -16.15
CA THR A 417 -1.45 29.71 -17.18
C THR A 417 -0.55 28.47 -17.10
N PRO A 418 0.09 28.03 -18.20
CA PRO A 418 1.02 26.89 -18.16
C PRO A 418 2.12 27.04 -17.10
N GLN A 419 2.74 28.22 -17.01
CA GLN A 419 3.75 28.52 -16.01
C GLN A 419 3.19 28.53 -14.58
N GLY A 420 2.00 29.10 -14.40
CA GLY A 420 1.28 29.12 -13.13
C GLY A 420 0.92 27.72 -12.62
N ARG A 421 0.50 26.85 -13.53
CA ARG A 421 0.19 25.44 -13.25
C ARG A 421 1.45 24.65 -12.87
N LEU A 422 2.56 24.87 -13.56
CA LEU A 422 3.86 24.27 -13.19
C LEU A 422 4.29 24.71 -11.79
N ARG A 423 4.22 26.03 -11.51
CA ARG A 423 4.53 26.58 -10.18
C ARG A 423 3.63 25.97 -9.10
N LEU A 424 2.33 25.84 -9.38
CA LEU A 424 1.37 25.21 -8.47
C LEU A 424 1.70 23.73 -8.22
N HIS A 425 2.04 22.98 -9.28
CA HIS A 425 2.46 21.58 -9.16
C HIS A 425 3.68 21.46 -8.24
N LEU A 426 4.72 22.26 -8.47
CA LEU A 426 5.91 22.29 -7.61
C LEU A 426 5.58 22.69 -6.17
N ALA A 427 4.72 23.69 -5.94
CA ALA A 427 4.31 24.10 -4.61
C ALA A 427 3.61 22.96 -3.84
N LEU A 428 2.69 22.24 -4.50
CA LEU A 428 2.03 21.07 -3.92
C LEU A 428 3.02 19.94 -3.62
N THR A 429 3.95 19.67 -4.53
CA THR A 429 5.01 18.68 -4.34
C THR A 429 5.91 19.03 -3.15
N MET A 430 6.40 20.27 -3.07
CA MET A 430 7.23 20.75 -1.98
C MET A 430 6.48 20.71 -0.64
N ARG A 431 5.17 20.97 -0.64
CA ARG A 431 4.32 20.81 0.54
C ARG A 431 4.31 19.38 1.06
N HIS A 432 4.21 18.36 0.20
CA HIS A 432 4.30 16.96 0.63
C HIS A 432 5.66 16.64 1.24
N LEU A 433 6.74 17.12 0.61
CA LEU A 433 8.11 16.91 1.07
C LEU A 433 8.43 17.55 2.43
N ALA A 434 7.88 18.74 2.71
CA ALA A 434 8.10 19.46 3.95
C ALA A 434 7.40 18.82 5.16
N ARG A 435 6.33 18.07 4.92
CA ARG A 435 5.49 17.41 5.94
C ARG A 435 5.83 15.93 6.16
N GLY A 436 6.46 15.31 5.16
CA GLY A 436 6.68 13.87 5.04
C GLY A 436 7.89 13.34 5.78
#